data_AF-A0A661TNG4-F1
#
_entry.id   AF-A0A661TNG4-F1
#
_cell.length_a   1.000
_cell.length_b   1.000
_cell.length_c   1.000
_cell.angle_alpha   90.00
_cell.angle_beta   90.00
_cell.angle_gamma   90.00
#
_symmetry.space_group_name_H-M   'P 1'
#
loop_
_entity.id
_entity.type
_entity.pdbx_description
1 polymer ?
#
loop_
_entity_poly.entity_id
_entity_poly.type
_entity_poly.pdbx_seq_one_letter_code
_entity_poly.pdbx_strand_id
1 'polypeptide(L)'
;FSLKTVYQTDAKGQIYKSKAKKIFFCDPFLFWIFYSHIYGSLNYWEFSRERLHDENTFNNLTETAVFSHLIKKENIEFWGKEICFLRDNIKKKEINFIVKKNKKLTPILIDAGKNKADKKLIESAGFKNGIIISEKEMQLRDNIKIMPLAYFLLFY
;
A
#
# COMPACT_ATOMS: atom_id res chain seq x y z
N PHE A 1 2.61 15.85 11.55
CA PHE A 1 3.17 14.52 11.86
C PHE A 1 3.48 13.78 10.57
N SER A 2 4.77 13.54 10.31
CA SER A 2 5.29 12.92 9.09
C SER A 2 5.22 11.38 9.10
N LEU A 3 4.71 10.80 10.18
CA LEU A 3 4.47 9.36 10.34
C LEU A 3 2.99 9.09 10.51
N LYS A 4 2.49 8.04 9.85
CA LYS A 4 1.11 7.56 9.97
C LYS A 4 1.08 6.07 10.20
N THR A 5 0.13 5.63 11.01
CA THR A 5 -0.07 4.21 11.34
C THR A 5 -1.33 3.70 10.66
N VAL A 6 -1.22 2.52 10.04
CA VAL A 6 -2.33 1.78 9.42
C VAL A 6 -2.48 0.45 10.12
N TYR A 7 -3.71 0.10 10.49
CA TYR A 7 -4.04 -1.08 11.27
C TYR A 7 -4.56 -2.23 10.40
N GLN A 8 -4.41 -3.45 10.91
CA GLN A 8 -4.92 -4.64 10.25
C GLN A 8 -6.46 -4.71 10.36
N THR A 9 -7.12 -5.19 9.31
CA THR A 9 -8.56 -5.45 9.26
C THR A 9 -8.86 -6.91 8.89
N ASP A 10 -10.09 -7.36 9.15
CA ASP A 10 -10.69 -8.52 8.49
C ASP A 10 -11.35 -8.15 7.14
N ALA A 11 -11.88 -9.15 6.45
CA ALA A 11 -12.63 -8.99 5.19
C ALA A 11 -13.95 -8.21 5.36
N LYS A 12 -14.43 -8.03 6.60
CA LYS A 12 -15.64 -7.25 6.92
C LYS A 12 -15.33 -5.79 7.24
N GLY A 13 -14.05 -5.39 7.28
CA GLY A 13 -13.64 -4.03 7.57
C GLY A 13 -13.56 -3.70 9.07
N GLN A 14 -13.50 -4.71 9.94
CA GLN A 14 -13.28 -4.54 11.36
C GLN A 14 -11.79 -4.36 11.66
N ILE A 15 -11.45 -3.22 12.25
CA ILE A 15 -10.08 -2.81 12.57
C ILE A 15 -9.63 -3.43 13.89
N TYR A 16 -8.44 -4.03 13.91
CA TYR A 16 -7.82 -4.59 15.11
C TYR A 16 -6.57 -3.82 15.51
N LYS A 17 -6.64 -3.04 16.59
CA LYS A 17 -5.49 -2.28 17.13
C LYS A 17 -4.46 -3.16 17.85
N SER A 18 -4.85 -4.35 18.31
CA SER A 18 -3.99 -5.31 18.98
C SER A 18 -3.19 -6.21 18.03
N LYS A 19 -3.49 -6.16 16.73
CA LYS A 19 -2.80 -6.93 15.69
C LYS A 19 -1.65 -6.12 15.07
N ALA A 20 -1.09 -6.64 13.98
CA ALA A 20 0.00 -5.99 13.25
C ALA A 20 -0.41 -4.59 12.79
N LYS A 21 0.60 -3.71 12.73
CA LYS A 21 0.48 -2.32 12.27
C LYS A 21 1.54 -2.05 11.22
N LYS A 22 1.20 -1.22 10.24
CA LYS A 22 2.14 -0.64 9.29
C LYS A 22 2.36 0.82 9.65
N ILE A 23 3.59 1.29 9.47
CA ILE A 23 3.97 2.68 9.70
C ILE A 23 4.51 3.22 8.39
N PHE A 24 3.98 4.37 7.97
CA PHE A 24 4.36 5.03 6.74
C PHE A 24 4.96 6.38 7.02
N PHE A 25 6.06 6.69 6.33
CA PHE A 25 6.62 8.03 6.24
C PHE A 25 5.90 8.79 5.14
N CYS A 26 5.17 9.86 5.49
CA CYS A 26 4.55 10.73 4.49
C CYS A 26 5.56 11.65 3.79
N ASP A 27 6.77 11.73 4.34
CA ASP A 27 7.87 12.53 3.82
C ASP A 27 9.01 11.59 3.37
N PRO A 28 9.27 11.48 2.05
CA PRO A 28 10.31 10.61 1.52
C PRO A 28 11.71 11.09 1.89
N PHE A 29 11.92 12.39 2.12
CA PHE A 29 13.21 12.91 2.57
C PHE A 29 13.51 12.45 3.99
N LEU A 30 12.53 12.55 4.90
CA LEU A 30 12.69 12.02 6.26
C LEU A 30 12.93 10.51 6.26
N PHE A 31 12.23 9.75 5.41
CA PHE A 31 12.50 8.32 5.26
C PHE A 31 13.99 8.05 4.97
N TRP A 32 14.56 8.72 3.96
CA TRP A 32 15.96 8.49 3.58
C TRP A 32 16.97 8.96 4.63
N ILE A 33 16.69 10.04 5.37
CA ILE A 33 17.52 10.45 6.51
C ILE A 33 17.54 9.36 7.57
N PHE A 34 16.38 8.88 8.02
CA PHE A 34 16.33 7.86 9.08
C PHE A 34 16.88 6.53 8.59
N TYR A 35 16.60 6.15 7.34
CA TYR A 35 17.07 4.89 6.78
C TYR A 35 18.59 4.88 6.61
N SER A 36 19.20 5.96 6.10
CA SER A 36 20.66 6.09 6.05
C SER A 36 21.30 6.09 7.44
N HIS A 37 20.71 6.81 8.40
CA HIS A 37 21.19 6.85 9.78
C HIS A 37 21.21 5.48 10.45
N ILE A 38 20.14 4.69 10.30
CA ILE A 38 20.05 3.31 10.86
C ILE A 38 21.15 2.40 10.31
N TYR A 39 21.55 2.60 9.05
CA TYR A 39 22.61 1.81 8.40
C TYR A 39 24.00 2.46 8.53
N GLY A 40 24.15 3.51 9.34
CA GLY A 40 25.43 4.15 9.61
C GLY A 40 25.99 4.98 8.45
N SER A 41 25.16 5.34 7.46
CA SER A 41 25.58 6.20 6.35
C SER A 41 25.30 7.68 6.67
N LEU A 42 26.34 8.51 6.61
CA LEU A 42 26.23 9.97 6.75
C LEU A 42 25.86 10.66 5.43
N ASN A 43 26.03 9.98 4.28
CA ASN A 43 25.67 10.49 2.96
C ASN A 43 24.34 9.86 2.50
N TYR A 44 23.22 10.46 2.95
CA TYR A 44 21.89 9.95 2.62
C TYR A 44 21.61 9.94 1.11
N TRP A 45 22.20 10.87 0.36
CA TRP A 45 21.97 11.00 -1.08
C TRP A 45 22.54 9.80 -1.83
N GLU A 46 23.82 9.51 -1.61
CA GLU A 46 24.48 8.36 -2.23
C GLU A 46 23.85 7.05 -1.79
N PHE A 47 23.59 6.90 -0.49
CA PHE A 47 22.89 5.75 0.08
C PHE A 47 21.52 5.51 -0.56
N SER A 48 20.74 6.57 -0.81
CA SER A 48 19.43 6.44 -1.42
C SER A 48 19.50 5.90 -2.85
N ARG A 49 20.48 6.36 -3.65
CA ARG A 49 20.65 5.90 -5.03
C ARG A 49 21.00 4.42 -5.09
N GLU A 50 21.91 3.98 -4.23
CA GLU A 50 22.30 2.56 -4.16
C GLU A 50 21.13 1.69 -3.73
N ARG A 51 20.39 2.11 -2.69
CA ARG A 51 19.28 1.33 -2.12
C ARG A 51 18.01 1.35 -2.95
N LEU A 52 17.83 2.30 -3.86
CA LEU A 52 16.70 2.30 -4.78
C LEU A 52 16.68 1.08 -5.71
N HIS A 53 17.82 0.43 -5.93
CA HIS A 53 17.91 -0.80 -6.72
C HIS A 53 17.53 -2.06 -5.93
N ASP A 54 17.39 -1.98 -4.60
CA ASP A 54 16.87 -3.07 -3.79
C ASP A 54 15.34 -3.18 -3.96
N GLU A 55 14.88 -4.35 -4.42
CA GLU A 55 13.48 -4.60 -4.74
C GLU A 55 12.55 -4.38 -3.53
N ASN A 56 12.98 -4.80 -2.33
CA ASN A 56 12.18 -4.61 -1.12
C ASN A 56 12.03 -3.12 -0.78
N THR A 57 13.12 -2.36 -0.86
CA THR A 57 13.13 -0.91 -0.64
C THR A 57 12.23 -0.20 -1.66
N PHE A 58 12.36 -0.55 -2.94
CA PHE A 58 11.53 0.00 -4.00
C PHE A 58 10.03 -0.30 -3.79
N ASN A 59 9.69 -1.54 -3.43
CA ASN A 59 8.32 -1.94 -3.14
C ASN A 59 7.74 -1.19 -1.93
N ASN A 60 8.51 -1.03 -0.86
CA ASN A 60 8.09 -0.26 0.31
C ASN A 60 7.87 1.23 0.00
N LEU A 61 8.71 1.82 -0.85
CA LEU A 61 8.56 3.20 -1.33
C LEU A 61 7.33 3.35 -2.22
N THR A 62 7.08 2.38 -3.09
CA THR A 62 5.86 2.33 -3.91
C THR A 62 4.62 2.25 -3.03
N GLU A 63 4.61 1.37 -2.03
CA GLU A 63 3.53 1.28 -1.06
C GLU A 63 3.32 2.60 -0.30
N THR A 64 4.40 3.27 0.07
CA THR A 64 4.37 4.59 0.72
C THR A 64 3.82 5.69 -0.18
N ALA A 65 4.16 5.68 -1.48
CA ALA A 65 3.63 6.63 -2.46
C ALA A 65 2.12 6.44 -2.65
N VAL A 66 1.67 5.18 -2.78
CA VAL A 66 0.25 4.83 -2.87
C VAL A 66 -0.48 5.26 -1.60
N PHE A 67 0.06 4.95 -0.41
CA PHE A 67 -0.53 5.39 0.86
C PHE A 67 -0.66 6.92 0.94
N SER A 68 0.41 7.64 0.59
CA SER A 68 0.44 9.10 0.61
C SER A 68 -0.59 9.72 -0.34
N HIS A 69 -0.84 9.08 -1.47
CA HIS A 69 -1.89 9.47 -2.40
C HIS A 69 -3.30 9.24 -1.83
N LEU A 70 -3.52 8.08 -1.20
CA LEU A 70 -4.81 7.74 -0.57
C LEU A 70 -5.19 8.75 0.54
N ILE A 71 -4.25 9.09 1.42
CA ILE A 71 -4.53 10.02 2.52
C ILE A 71 -4.71 11.48 2.09
N LYS A 72 -4.21 11.88 0.91
CA LYS A 72 -4.43 13.24 0.39
C LYS A 72 -5.89 13.47 0.01
N LYS A 73 -6.57 12.41 -0.44
CA LYS A 73 -7.97 12.47 -0.86
C LYS A 73 -8.95 12.31 0.30
N GLU A 74 -8.56 11.58 1.33
CA GLU A 74 -9.35 11.44 2.54
C GLU A 74 -9.12 12.64 3.48
N ASN A 75 -10.14 12.97 4.29
CA ASN A 75 -9.95 13.99 5.31
C ASN A 75 -8.93 13.46 6.32
N ILE A 76 -7.88 14.26 6.56
CA ILE A 76 -6.78 13.91 7.45
C ILE A 76 -7.32 13.49 8.84
N GLU A 77 -8.48 13.91 9.29
CA GLU A 77 -8.97 13.46 10.60
C GLU A 77 -9.38 11.97 10.66
N PHE A 78 -9.67 11.32 9.52
CA PHE A 78 -10.30 9.99 9.51
C PHE A 78 -9.49 8.86 8.86
N TRP A 79 -8.26 9.14 8.38
CA TRP A 79 -7.44 8.15 7.63
C TRP A 79 -7.34 6.78 8.33
N GLY A 80 -7.19 6.75 9.66
CA GLY A 80 -6.99 5.53 10.44
C GLY A 80 -8.23 4.66 10.59
N LYS A 81 -9.40 5.15 10.15
CA LYS A 81 -10.67 4.40 10.07
C LYS A 81 -11.01 3.99 8.64
N GLU A 82 -10.45 4.69 7.66
CA GLU A 82 -10.79 4.57 6.24
C GLU A 82 -9.77 3.75 5.46
N ILE A 83 -8.51 3.76 5.89
CA ILE A 83 -7.43 3.01 5.24
C ILE A 83 -6.88 1.99 6.24
N CYS A 84 -6.92 0.72 5.87
CA CYS A 84 -6.42 -0.42 6.64
C CYS A 84 -5.64 -1.36 5.72
N PHE A 85 -5.07 -2.45 6.25
CA PHE A 85 -4.52 -3.54 5.43
C PHE A 85 -5.08 -4.89 5.87
N LEU A 86 -5.10 -5.87 4.98
CA LEU A 86 -5.58 -7.22 5.31
C LEU A 86 -4.44 -8.21 5.18
N ARG A 87 -4.16 -8.95 6.25
CA ARG A 87 -3.14 -10.01 6.27
C ARG A 87 -3.76 -11.31 6.77
N ASP A 88 -3.60 -12.36 5.95
CA ASP A 88 -3.81 -13.74 6.36
C ASP A 88 -2.48 -14.31 6.87
N ASN A 89 -2.39 -14.47 8.20
CA ASN A 89 -1.18 -14.97 8.86
C ASN A 89 -0.89 -16.44 8.55
N ILE A 90 -1.92 -17.23 8.17
CA ILE A 90 -1.79 -18.66 7.89
C ILE A 90 -1.25 -18.84 6.47
N LYS A 91 -1.87 -18.16 5.51
CA LYS A 91 -1.47 -18.26 4.09
C LYS A 91 -0.32 -17.33 3.71
N LYS A 92 0.16 -16.51 4.66
CA LYS A 92 1.16 -15.46 4.45
C LYS A 92 0.83 -14.56 3.24
N LYS A 93 -0.46 -14.26 3.06
CA LYS A 93 -0.99 -13.41 2.00
C LYS A 93 -1.43 -12.08 2.56
N GLU A 94 -1.21 -11.02 1.80
CA GLU A 94 -1.53 -9.66 2.21
C GLU A 94 -2.16 -8.87 1.07
N ILE A 95 -3.16 -8.07 1.40
CA ILE A 95 -3.66 -6.98 0.57
C ILE A 95 -3.11 -5.69 1.19
N ASN A 96 -2.33 -4.93 0.42
CA ASN A 96 -1.62 -3.74 0.91
C ASN A 96 -2.57 -2.73 1.55
N PHE A 97 -3.71 -2.46 0.89
CA PHE A 97 -4.72 -1.54 1.43
C PHE A 97 -6.14 -2.06 1.26
N ILE A 98 -6.97 -1.80 2.27
CA ILE A 98 -8.42 -1.84 2.21
C ILE A 98 -8.90 -0.41 2.46
N VAL A 99 -9.49 0.20 1.43
CA VAL A 99 -10.06 1.55 1.49
C VAL A 99 -11.56 1.46 1.73
N LYS A 100 -12.05 2.10 2.79
CA LYS A 100 -13.45 2.12 3.21
C LYS A 100 -14.06 3.48 2.87
N LYS A 101 -14.94 3.49 1.87
CA LYS A 101 -15.67 4.69 1.44
C LYS A 101 -17.15 4.38 1.29
N ASN A 102 -18.02 5.17 1.91
CA ASN A 102 -19.48 5.00 1.84
C ASN A 102 -19.95 3.56 2.14
N LYS A 103 -19.41 2.93 3.19
CA LYS A 103 -19.64 1.52 3.59
C LYS A 103 -19.15 0.46 2.60
N LYS A 104 -18.53 0.85 1.48
CA LYS A 104 -17.89 -0.05 0.52
C LYS A 104 -16.42 -0.23 0.87
N LEU A 105 -15.97 -1.48 0.89
CA LEU A 105 -14.55 -1.84 1.04
C LEU A 105 -13.96 -2.10 -0.35
N THR A 106 -12.88 -1.40 -0.65
CA THR A 106 -12.14 -1.54 -1.91
C THR A 106 -10.74 -2.05 -1.59
N PRO A 107 -10.42 -3.31 -1.93
CA PRO A 107 -9.05 -3.81 -1.80
C PRO A 107 -8.19 -3.21 -2.90
N ILE A 108 -6.99 -2.79 -2.52
CA ILE A 108 -5.94 -2.31 -3.40
C ILE A 108 -4.70 -3.14 -3.12
N LEU A 109 -4.21 -3.80 -4.16
CA LEU A 109 -3.01 -4.62 -4.14
C LEU A 109 -1.96 -3.98 -5.04
N ILE A 110 -0.71 -3.99 -4.61
CA ILE A 110 0.42 -3.53 -5.41
C ILE A 110 1.09 -4.79 -5.98
N ASP A 111 1.02 -4.92 -7.31
CA ASP A 111 1.47 -6.10 -8.05
C ASP A 111 2.99 -6.28 -7.91
N ALA A 112 3.41 -7.52 -7.69
CA ALA A 112 4.82 -7.96 -7.73
C ALA A 112 5.14 -8.72 -9.04
N GLY A 113 4.40 -8.48 -10.11
CA GLY A 113 4.53 -9.11 -11.43
C GLY A 113 3.70 -10.39 -11.64
N LYS A 114 2.59 -10.60 -10.90
CA LYS A 114 1.78 -11.84 -10.94
C LYS A 114 0.26 -11.57 -10.94
N ASN A 115 -0.21 -10.70 -11.84
CA ASN A 115 -1.61 -10.28 -12.00
C ASN A 115 -2.69 -11.37 -11.83
N LYS A 116 -2.50 -12.59 -12.38
CA LYS A 116 -3.48 -13.69 -12.24
C LYS A 116 -3.56 -14.24 -10.81
N ALA A 117 -2.44 -14.32 -10.11
CA ALA A 117 -2.40 -14.74 -8.70
C ALA A 117 -3.01 -13.67 -7.79
N ASP A 118 -2.81 -12.40 -8.15
CA ASP A 118 -3.30 -11.25 -7.40
C ASP A 118 -4.82 -11.08 -7.50
N LYS A 119 -5.39 -11.26 -8.70
CA LYS A 119 -6.86 -11.35 -8.87
C LYS A 119 -7.45 -12.42 -7.96
N LYS A 120 -6.86 -13.64 -7.97
CA LYS A 120 -7.29 -14.73 -7.10
C LYS A 120 -7.12 -14.41 -5.61
N LEU A 121 -6.10 -13.64 -5.23
CA LEU A 121 -5.88 -13.24 -3.84
C LEU A 121 -7.02 -12.34 -3.35
N ILE A 122 -7.38 -11.32 -4.13
CA ILE A 122 -8.51 -10.42 -3.85
C ILE A 122 -9.82 -11.21 -3.73
N GLU A 123 -10.08 -12.11 -4.68
CA GLU A 123 -11.28 -12.96 -4.67
C GLU A 123 -11.32 -13.89 -3.45
N SER A 124 -10.18 -14.53 -3.12
CA SER A 124 -10.07 -15.44 -1.98
C SER A 124 -10.21 -14.75 -0.63
N ALA A 125 -9.94 -13.43 -0.57
CA ALA A 125 -10.18 -12.60 0.59
C ALA A 125 -11.65 -12.15 0.71
N GLY A 126 -12.53 -12.56 -0.21
CA GLY A 126 -13.96 -12.30 -0.18
C GLY A 126 -14.41 -11.07 -0.96
N PHE A 127 -13.53 -10.46 -1.76
CA PHE A 127 -13.86 -9.26 -2.52
C PHE A 127 -14.17 -9.59 -3.97
N LYS A 128 -15.34 -9.15 -4.45
CA LYS A 128 -15.74 -9.30 -5.86
C LYS A 128 -15.12 -8.24 -6.77
N ASN A 129 -14.76 -7.08 -6.22
CA ASN A 129 -14.19 -5.94 -6.95
C ASN A 129 -12.92 -5.49 -6.24
N GLY A 130 -12.00 -4.87 -6.98
CA GLY A 130 -10.73 -4.39 -6.43
C GLY A 130 -9.88 -3.61 -7.41
N ILE A 131 -8.72 -3.20 -6.95
CA ILE A 131 -7.69 -2.55 -7.76
C ILE A 131 -6.38 -3.30 -7.57
N ILE A 132 -5.70 -3.57 -8.68
CA ILE A 132 -4.32 -4.03 -8.70
C ILE A 132 -3.51 -2.93 -9.39
N ILE A 133 -2.52 -2.42 -8.68
CA ILE A 133 -1.57 -1.45 -9.20
C ILE A 133 -0.43 -2.23 -9.82
N SER A 134 -0.34 -2.22 -11.15
CA SER A 134 0.68 -2.93 -11.90
C SER A 134 1.85 -2.01 -12.27
N GLU A 135 2.95 -2.60 -12.73
CA GLU A 135 4.05 -1.82 -13.30
C GLU A 135 3.67 -1.21 -14.65
N LYS A 136 3.03 -2.00 -15.53
CA LYS A 136 2.81 -1.63 -16.95
C LYS A 136 1.43 -1.98 -17.50
N GLU A 137 0.72 -2.92 -16.90
CA GLU A 137 -0.54 -3.44 -17.44
C GLU A 137 -1.74 -2.54 -17.14
N MET A 138 -2.64 -2.39 -18.12
CA MET A 138 -3.88 -1.65 -17.96
C MET A 138 -5.07 -2.50 -18.38
N GLN A 139 -5.97 -2.81 -17.44
CA GLN A 139 -7.21 -3.55 -17.67
C GLN A 139 -8.32 -2.98 -16.79
N LEU A 140 -9.20 -2.14 -17.35
CA LEU A 140 -10.25 -1.45 -16.58
C LEU A 140 -11.64 -2.07 -16.69
N ARG A 141 -11.82 -3.07 -17.57
CA ARG A 141 -13.14 -3.62 -17.93
C ARG A 141 -13.64 -4.71 -16.97
N ASP A 142 -12.76 -5.26 -16.15
CA ASP A 142 -13.09 -6.29 -15.17
C ASP A 142 -13.54 -5.68 -13.84
N ASN A 143 -14.20 -6.49 -13.00
CA ASN A 143 -14.53 -6.15 -11.62
C ASN A 143 -13.28 -5.79 -10.79
N ILE A 144 -12.15 -6.41 -11.10
CA ILE A 144 -10.83 -6.08 -10.55
C ILE A 144 -10.07 -5.30 -11.61
N LYS A 145 -9.92 -4.00 -11.36
CA LYS A 145 -9.22 -3.09 -12.28
C LYS A 145 -7.72 -3.25 -12.09
N ILE A 146 -7.00 -3.48 -13.18
CA ILE A 146 -5.54 -3.40 -13.21
C ILE A 146 -5.16 -2.06 -13.83
N MET A 147 -4.29 -1.31 -13.19
CA MET A 147 -3.79 -0.05 -13.76
C MET A 147 -2.35 0.22 -13.35
N PRO A 148 -1.56 0.89 -14.20
CA PRO A 148 -0.20 1.26 -13.84
C PRO A 148 -0.17 2.23 -12.65
N LEU A 149 0.91 2.20 -11.86
CA LEU A 149 1.11 3.12 -10.74
C LEU A 149 0.90 4.60 -11.13
N ALA A 150 1.48 5.04 -12.24
CA ALA A 150 1.32 6.41 -12.72
C ALA A 150 -0.15 6.78 -12.97
N TYR A 151 -0.93 5.87 -13.55
CA TYR A 151 -2.36 6.08 -13.79
C TYR A 151 -3.16 6.14 -12.48
N PHE A 152 -2.83 5.27 -11.53
CA PHE A 152 -3.42 5.29 -10.19
C PHE A 152 -3.18 6.64 -9.50
N LEU A 153 -1.94 7.14 -9.51
CA LEU A 153 -1.57 8.42 -8.89
C LEU A 153 -2.21 9.63 -9.57
N LEU A 154 -2.60 9.53 -10.84
CA LEU A 154 -3.29 10.61 -11.56
C LEU A 154 -4.81 10.63 -11.33
N PHE A 155 -5.46 9.46 -11.35
CA PHE A 155 -6.91 9.39 -11.51
C PHE A 155 -7.67 8.77 -10.34
N TYR A 156 -7.05 7.86 -9.57
CA TYR A 156 -7.71 7.25 -8.42
C TYR A 156 -7.76 8.24 -7.26
#